data_AF-A0A7C7VFQ3-F1
#
_entry.id   AF-A0A7C7VFQ3-F1
#
_cell.length_a   1.000
_cell.length_b   1.000
_cell.length_c   1.000
_cell.angle_alpha   90.00
_cell.angle_beta   90.00
_cell.angle_gamma   90.00
#
_symmetry.space_group_name_H-M   'P 1'
#
loop_
_entity.id
_entity.type
_entity.pdbx_description
1 polymer ?
#
loop_
_entity_poly.entity_id
_entity_poly.type
_entity_poly.pdbx_seq_one_letter_code
_entity_poly.pdbx_strand_id
1 'polypeptide(L)'
;MKNRVPIPPTGSLASGKTSWETPHDKKRFLRTYQNMRNSKVEQRVKELIVDRMPVKRSPARLRDEDSLTYDLGIDSLGMVQLVVALEKEFEICIDDRDLSLDTFASVGSVVRYVAEKEGESRQDHHIA
;
A
#
# COMPACT_ATOMS: atom_id res chain seq x y z
N MET A 1 3.40 -11.51 10.78
CA MET A 1 3.15 -10.75 12.04
C MET A 1 1.90 -9.90 11.86
N LYS A 2 0.95 -9.94 12.80
CA LYS A 2 -0.42 -9.42 12.65
C LYS A 2 -0.48 -7.89 12.86
N ASN A 3 -0.69 -7.12 11.78
CA ASN A 3 -1.04 -5.70 11.90
C ASN A 3 -2.46 -5.57 12.42
N ARG A 4 -2.60 -5.65 13.75
CA ARG A 4 -3.82 -5.24 14.47
C ARG A 4 -4.09 -3.77 14.16
N VAL A 5 -5.37 -3.41 14.02
CA VAL A 5 -5.80 -2.01 14.04
C VAL A 5 -5.12 -1.35 15.25
N PRO A 6 -4.39 -0.23 15.07
CA PRO A 6 -3.69 0.40 16.17
C PRO A 6 -4.72 0.74 17.24
N ILE A 7 -4.41 0.35 18.47
CA ILE A 7 -5.15 0.81 19.63
C ILE A 7 -5.03 2.34 19.66
N PRO A 8 -6.14 3.08 19.78
CA PRO A 8 -6.07 4.53 19.84
C PRO A 8 -5.20 4.98 21.01
N PRO A 9 -4.68 6.21 21.00
CA PRO A 9 -4.12 6.82 22.20
C PRO A 9 -5.24 6.90 23.26
N THR A 10 -5.15 6.09 24.31
CA THR A 10 -6.11 6.09 25.42
C THR A 10 -5.90 7.35 26.26
N GLY A 11 -6.57 8.44 25.88
CA GLY A 11 -6.81 9.55 26.79
C GLY A 11 -7.80 9.11 27.86
N SER A 12 -7.30 8.72 29.04
CA SER A 12 -8.14 8.43 30.20
C SER A 12 -8.78 9.73 30.68
N LEU A 13 -10.05 9.94 30.34
CA LEU A 13 -10.89 10.92 31.03
C LEU A 13 -11.45 10.24 32.29
N ALA A 14 -11.53 10.99 33.38
CA ALA A 14 -11.79 10.54 34.75
C ALA A 14 -13.18 9.89 35.02
N SER A 15 -13.91 9.50 33.98
CA SER A 15 -15.19 8.81 34.08
C SER A 15 -15.09 7.56 33.21
N GLY A 16 -15.21 6.37 33.81
CA GLY A 16 -14.86 5.04 33.28
C GLY A 16 -15.60 4.54 32.04
N LYS A 17 -15.80 5.40 31.03
CA LYS A 17 -16.31 5.07 29.72
C LYS A 17 -15.15 5.02 28.75
N THR A 18 -14.97 3.89 28.09
CA THR A 18 -14.04 3.77 26.96
C THR A 18 -14.45 4.80 25.89
N SER A 19 -13.57 5.75 25.62
CA SER A 19 -13.76 6.93 24.76
C SER A 19 -14.11 6.55 23.31
N TRP A 20 -15.38 6.21 23.06
CA TRP A 20 -15.96 6.02 21.72
C TRP A 20 -17.46 6.32 21.70
N GLU A 21 -17.91 7.39 22.38
CA GLU A 21 -19.34 7.66 22.54
C GLU A 21 -20.05 8.11 21.23
N THR A 22 -19.34 8.40 20.11
CA THR A 22 -19.99 8.80 18.84
C THR A 22 -19.48 8.10 17.56
N PRO A 23 -20.37 7.85 16.56
CA PRO A 23 -19.98 7.31 15.25
C PRO A 23 -19.00 8.17 14.44
N HIS A 24 -18.86 9.46 14.78
CA HIS A 24 -17.97 10.39 14.06
C HIS A 24 -16.49 10.12 14.40
N ASP A 25 -16.20 9.79 15.67
CA ASP A 25 -14.85 9.48 16.14
C ASP A 25 -14.29 8.22 15.46
N LYS A 26 -15.14 7.19 15.30
CA LYS A 26 -14.77 5.95 14.59
C LYS A 26 -14.47 6.20 13.12
N LYS A 27 -15.32 6.96 12.41
CA LYS A 27 -15.10 7.27 10.98
C LYS A 27 -13.83 8.07 10.75
N ARG A 28 -13.57 9.10 11.58
CA ARG A 28 -12.37 9.94 11.48
C ARG A 28 -11.10 9.12 11.75
N PHE A 29 -11.12 8.28 12.78
CA PHE A 29 -10.01 7.39 13.11
C PHE A 29 -9.71 6.38 11.98
N LEU A 30 -10.73 5.67 11.48
CA LEU A 30 -10.56 4.70 10.40
C LEU A 30 -10.00 5.35 9.14
N ARG A 31 -10.47 6.56 8.81
CA ARG A 31 -9.93 7.34 7.67
C ARG A 31 -8.46 7.68 7.86
N THR A 32 -8.08 8.17 9.04
CA THR A 32 -6.67 8.49 9.35
C THR A 32 -5.79 7.25 9.30
N TYR A 33 -6.26 6.12 9.84
CA TYR A 33 -5.51 4.87 9.81
C TYR A 33 -5.32 4.33 8.38
N GLN A 34 -6.37 4.36 7.56
CA GLN A 34 -6.29 4.00 6.14
C GLN A 34 -5.30 4.90 5.40
N ASN A 35 -5.36 6.22 5.62
CA ASN A 35 -4.41 7.15 5.01
C ASN A 35 -2.96 6.84 5.42
N MET A 36 -2.70 6.61 6.70
CA MET A 36 -1.36 6.24 7.19
C MET A 36 -0.85 4.92 6.59
N ARG A 37 -1.74 3.92 6.45
CA ARG A 37 -1.42 2.66 5.76
C ARG A 37 -1.04 2.92 4.31
N ASN A 38 -1.88 3.65 3.57
CA ASN A 38 -1.66 3.93 2.15
C ASN A 38 -0.34 4.69 1.93
N SER A 39 -0.04 5.70 2.76
CA SER A 39 1.25 6.41 2.69
C SER A 39 2.44 5.49 2.96
N LYS A 40 2.28 4.50 3.86
CA LYS A 40 3.35 3.51 4.12
C LYS A 40 3.54 2.56 2.95
N VAL A 41 2.45 2.11 2.31
CA VAL A 41 2.51 1.30 1.08
C VAL A 41 3.17 2.09 -0.04
N GLU A 42 2.75 3.34 -0.24
CA GLU A 42 3.31 4.25 -1.26
C GLU A 42 4.82 4.41 -1.11
N GLN A 43 5.29 4.73 0.10
CA GLN A 43 6.71 4.88 0.37
C GLN A 43 7.48 3.59 0.04
N ARG A 44 6.95 2.43 0.46
CA ARG A 44 7.61 1.14 0.21
C ARG A 44 7.65 0.75 -1.26
N VAL A 45 6.58 1.00 -2.01
CA VAL A 45 6.55 0.76 -3.46
C VAL A 45 7.58 1.65 -4.16
N LYS A 46 7.64 2.94 -3.81
CA LYS A 46 8.63 3.89 -4.37
C LYS A 46 10.06 3.46 -4.06
N GLU A 47 10.34 3.00 -2.84
CA GLU A 47 11.64 2.43 -2.45
C GLU A 47 11.98 1.19 -3.28
N LEU A 48 11.05 0.23 -3.43
CA LEU A 48 11.28 -0.98 -4.23
C LEU A 48 11.57 -0.68 -5.69
N ILE A 49 10.88 0.28 -6.29
CA ILE A 49 11.13 0.71 -7.68
C ILE A 49 12.57 1.21 -7.82
N VAL A 50 13.06 2.00 -6.86
CA VAL A 50 14.44 2.55 -6.91
C VAL A 50 15.50 1.51 -6.58
N ASP A 51 15.21 0.58 -5.68
CA ASP A 51 16.17 -0.46 -5.27
C ASP A 51 16.30 -1.57 -6.31
N ARG A 52 15.21 -1.92 -7.00
CA ARG A 52 15.17 -3.03 -7.96
C ARG A 52 15.45 -2.58 -9.39
N MET A 53 15.13 -1.35 -9.74
CA MET A 53 15.36 -0.81 -11.08
C MET A 53 16.52 0.19 -11.06
N PRO A 54 17.32 0.27 -12.14
CA PRO A 54 18.37 1.28 -12.30
C PRO A 54 17.78 2.67 -12.63
N VAL A 55 16.80 3.14 -11.87
CA VAL A 55 16.21 4.47 -12.03
C VAL A 55 17.12 5.53 -11.42
N LYS A 56 17.35 6.62 -12.16
CA LYS A 56 18.21 7.73 -11.71
C LYS A 56 17.55 8.65 -10.67
N ARG A 57 16.26 8.45 -10.39
CA ARG A 57 15.47 9.30 -9.48
C ARG A 57 15.42 8.68 -8.09
N SER A 58 15.59 9.52 -7.06
CA SER A 58 15.35 9.14 -5.68
C SER A 58 13.87 8.84 -5.42
N PRO A 59 13.50 7.97 -4.46
CA PRO A 59 12.11 7.57 -4.22
C PRO A 59 11.20 8.76 -3.89
N ALA A 60 11.72 9.77 -3.18
CA ALA A 60 10.99 11.00 -2.86
C ALA A 60 10.70 11.92 -4.06
N ARG A 61 11.32 11.68 -5.22
CA ARG A 61 11.08 12.44 -6.46
C ARG A 61 10.16 11.72 -7.43
N LEU A 62 9.75 10.48 -7.12
CA LEU A 62 8.77 9.75 -7.90
C LEU A 62 7.38 10.32 -7.66
N ARG A 63 6.72 10.73 -8.74
CA ARG A 63 5.35 11.21 -8.74
C ARG A 63 4.39 10.05 -9.00
N ASP A 64 3.19 10.15 -8.48
CA ASP A 64 2.16 9.13 -8.69
C ASP A 64 1.72 9.07 -10.16
N GLU A 65 1.87 10.18 -10.87
CA GLU A 65 1.62 10.28 -12.31
C GLU A 65 2.79 9.80 -13.19
N ASP A 66 3.98 9.55 -12.61
CA ASP A 66 5.15 9.12 -13.39
C ASP A 66 4.83 7.76 -14.03
N SER A 67 4.99 7.68 -15.35
CA SER A 67 4.82 6.44 -16.08
C SER A 67 6.00 5.50 -15.83
N LEU A 68 5.70 4.27 -15.46
CA LEU A 68 6.74 3.25 -15.22
C LEU A 68 7.55 2.98 -16.48
N THR A 69 6.89 2.93 -17.65
CA THR A 69 7.56 2.67 -18.93
C THR A 69 8.19 3.92 -19.53
N TYR A 70 7.46 5.03 -19.62
CA TYR A 70 7.94 6.23 -20.33
C TYR A 70 8.85 7.11 -19.48
N ASP A 71 8.52 7.36 -18.21
CA ASP A 71 9.29 8.28 -17.35
C ASP A 71 10.41 7.58 -16.61
N LEU A 72 10.17 6.36 -16.14
CA LEU A 72 11.14 5.57 -15.38
C LEU A 72 11.94 4.60 -16.27
N GLY A 73 11.51 4.37 -17.51
CA GLY A 73 12.22 3.51 -18.45
C GLY A 73 12.21 2.04 -18.06
N ILE A 74 11.21 1.60 -17.29
CA ILE A 74 11.04 0.20 -16.90
C ILE A 74 10.57 -0.56 -18.14
N ASP A 75 11.36 -1.56 -18.53
CA ASP A 75 11.03 -2.47 -19.62
C ASP A 75 10.17 -3.65 -19.15
N SER A 76 9.79 -4.55 -20.06
CA SER A 76 8.98 -5.72 -19.72
C SER A 76 9.65 -6.64 -18.68
N LEU A 77 10.98 -6.74 -18.67
CA LEU A 77 11.73 -7.51 -17.68
C LEU A 77 11.70 -6.82 -16.31
N GLY A 78 11.86 -5.50 -16.28
CA GLY A 78 11.74 -4.70 -15.07
C GLY A 78 10.35 -4.80 -14.45
N MET A 79 9.29 -4.87 -15.25
CA MET A 79 7.93 -5.10 -14.74
C MET A 79 7.82 -6.43 -14.00
N VAL A 80 8.32 -7.52 -14.58
CA VAL A 80 8.30 -8.85 -13.94
C VAL A 80 9.10 -8.83 -12.62
N GLN A 81 10.26 -8.20 -12.60
CA GLN A 81 11.06 -8.07 -11.38
C GLN A 81 10.37 -7.23 -10.29
N LEU A 82 9.66 -6.15 -10.69
CA LEU A 82 8.88 -5.34 -9.78
C LEU A 82 7.73 -6.14 -9.16
N VAL A 83 6.98 -6.87 -9.98
CA VAL A 83 5.86 -7.72 -9.55
C VAL A 83 6.31 -8.72 -8.50
N VAL A 84 7.37 -9.50 -8.80
CA VAL A 84 7.91 -10.50 -7.87
C VAL A 84 8.39 -9.86 -6.57
N ALA A 85 8.97 -8.66 -6.63
CA ALA A 85 9.38 -7.92 -5.44
C ALA A 85 8.18 -7.46 -4.59
N LEU A 86 7.10 -7.00 -5.23
CA LEU A 86 5.86 -6.59 -4.56
C LEU A 86 5.15 -7.79 -3.92
N GLU A 87 5.00 -8.89 -4.64
CA GLU A 87 4.41 -10.13 -4.11
C GLU A 87 5.14 -10.60 -2.85
N LYS A 88 6.48 -10.60 -2.90
CA LYS A 88 7.31 -11.02 -1.78
C LYS A 88 7.30 -10.06 -0.59
N GLU A 89 7.31 -8.75 -0.83
CA GLU A 89 7.31 -7.74 0.25
C GLU A 89 5.96 -7.66 0.95
N PHE A 90 4.87 -7.72 0.19
CA PHE A 90 3.51 -7.50 0.70
C PHE A 90 2.73 -8.79 0.95
N GLU A 91 3.32 -9.97 0.65
CA GLU A 91 2.68 -11.29 0.74
C GLU A 91 1.37 -11.34 -0.06
N ILE A 92 1.35 -10.71 -1.23
CA ILE A 92 0.21 -10.70 -2.17
C ILE A 92 0.47 -11.62 -3.37
N CYS A 93 -0.59 -11.99 -4.08
CA CYS A 93 -0.53 -12.75 -5.32
C CYS A 93 -1.08 -11.87 -6.45
N ILE A 94 -0.28 -11.61 -7.48
CA ILE A 94 -0.64 -10.79 -8.63
C ILE A 94 -0.82 -11.74 -9.82
N ASP A 95 -2.05 -11.85 -10.32
CA ASP A 95 -2.35 -12.70 -11.47
C ASP A 95 -1.84 -12.06 -12.76
N ASP A 96 -1.38 -12.86 -13.72
CA ASP A 96 -0.91 -12.38 -15.03
C ASP A 96 -1.96 -11.51 -15.75
N ARG A 97 -3.26 -11.72 -15.49
CA ARG A 97 -4.34 -10.89 -16.03
C ARG A 97 -4.34 -9.47 -15.46
N ASP A 98 -3.91 -9.31 -14.22
CA ASP A 98 -3.78 -8.02 -13.54
C ASP A 98 -2.47 -7.30 -13.90
N LEU A 99 -1.50 -8.01 -14.53
CA LEU A 99 -0.29 -7.45 -15.18
C LEU A 99 -0.62 -6.70 -16.47
N SER A 100 -1.72 -5.96 -16.47
CA SER A 100 -2.14 -5.12 -17.57
C SER A 100 -1.40 -3.78 -17.53
N LEU A 101 -1.24 -3.17 -18.71
CA LEU A 101 -0.64 -1.84 -18.86
C LEU A 101 -1.38 -0.76 -18.06
N ASP A 102 -2.67 -0.92 -17.77
CA ASP A 102 -3.44 -0.01 -16.91
C ASP A 102 -3.00 -0.07 -15.43
N THR A 103 -2.83 -1.29 -14.88
CA THR A 103 -2.43 -1.49 -13.47
C THR A 103 -0.99 -1.05 -13.23
N PHE A 104 -0.12 -1.26 -14.21
CA PHE A 104 1.30 -0.89 -14.18
C PHE A 104 1.60 0.34 -15.07
N ALA A 105 0.60 1.20 -15.31
CA ALA A 105 0.77 2.41 -16.11
C ALA A 105 1.69 3.42 -15.41
N SER A 106 1.42 3.64 -14.12
CA SER A 106 2.06 4.66 -13.30
C SER A 106 2.34 4.16 -11.89
N VAL A 107 3.19 4.89 -11.17
CA VAL A 107 3.51 4.59 -9.77
C VAL A 107 2.25 4.57 -8.90
N GLY A 108 1.34 5.53 -9.09
CA GLY A 108 0.10 5.63 -8.33
C GLY A 108 -0.84 4.43 -8.55
N SER A 109 -0.93 3.91 -9.78
CA SER A 109 -1.74 2.72 -10.08
C SER A 109 -1.23 1.49 -9.33
N VAL A 110 0.08 1.27 -9.33
CA VAL A 110 0.71 0.15 -8.60
C VAL A 110 0.50 0.28 -7.10
N VAL A 111 0.73 1.48 -6.53
CA VAL A 111 0.51 1.74 -5.10
C VAL A 111 -0.93 1.42 -4.70
N ARG A 112 -1.90 1.88 -5.50
CA ARG A 112 -3.31 1.63 -5.24
C ARG A 112 -3.65 0.14 -5.31
N TYR A 113 -3.17 -0.55 -6.35
CA TYR A 113 -3.40 -1.98 -6.52
C TYR A 113 -2.83 -2.79 -5.34
N VAL A 114 -1.60 -2.50 -4.92
CA VAL A 114 -0.96 -3.15 -3.77
C VAL A 114 -1.72 -2.86 -2.47
N ALA A 115 -2.15 -1.62 -2.25
CA ALA A 115 -2.90 -1.23 -1.05
C ALA A 115 -4.25 -1.97 -0.94
N GLU A 116 -4.91 -2.22 -2.08
CA GLU A 116 -6.16 -2.97 -2.19
C GLU A 116 -5.92 -4.47 -1.91
N LYS A 117 -4.94 -5.09 -2.59
CA LYS A 117 -4.61 -6.51 -2.41
C LYS A 117 -4.10 -6.87 -1.02
N GLU A 118 -3.34 -5.98 -0.39
CA GLU A 118 -2.90 -6.16 1.00
C GLU A 118 -4.07 -6.07 2.00
N GLY A 119 -5.16 -5.40 1.61
CA GLY A 119 -6.42 -5.36 2.34
C GLY A 119 -7.29 -6.61 2.15
N GLU A 120 -7.31 -7.18 0.94
CA GLU A 120 -8.09 -8.38 0.58
C GLU A 120 -7.48 -9.67 1.12
N SER A 121 -6.17 -9.88 0.92
CA SER A 121 -5.42 -11.10 1.33
C SER A 121 -5.50 -11.41 2.84
N ARG A 122 -5.86 -10.42 3.67
CA ARG A 122 -6.07 -10.59 5.12
C ARG A 122 -7.47 -11.10 5.49
N GLN A 123 -8.44 -11.10 4.57
CA GLN A 123 -9.83 -11.51 4.86
C GLN A 123 -10.09 -13.00 4.69
N ASP A 124 -9.30 -13.72 3.87
CA ASP A 124 -9.57 -15.12 3.51
C ASP A 124 -9.16 -16.18 4.55
N HIS A 125 -8.37 -15.83 5.57
CA HIS A 125 -7.93 -16.79 6.60
C HIS A 125 -8.84 -16.86 7.84
N HIS A 126 -10.11 -16.44 7.72
CA HIS A 126 -11.04 -16.41 8.85
C HIS A 126 -12.27 -17.31 8.63
N ILE A 127 -12.06 -18.55 8.18
CA ILE A 127 -13.04 -19.64 8.36
C ILE A 127 -12.27 -20.96 8.57
N ALA A 128 -12.02 -21.32 9.83
CA ALA A 128 -11.85 -22.70 10.31
C ALA A 128 -12.05 -22.72 11.83
#